data_AF-A0A1G5PPF0-F1
#
_entry.id   AF-A0A1G5PPF0-F1
#
_cell.length_a   1.000
_cell.length_b   1.000
_cell.length_c   1.000
_cell.angle_alpha   90.00
_cell.angle_beta   90.00
_cell.angle_gamma   90.00
#
_symmetry.space_group_name_H-M   'P 1'
#
loop_
_entity.id
_entity.type
_entity.pdbx_description
1 polymer ?
#
loop_
_entity_poly.entity_id
_entity_poly.type
_entity_poly.pdbx_seq_one_letter_code
_entity_poly.pdbx_strand_id
1 'polypeptide(L)'
;MGAGRTINESHASARMNDFRHIRVASKGYRKLRPSDLVLAHRNQLDWLSGALAEDFDGQTFVATHHAPHPSVLEKHDGNIAAAYASDLSELILKHRPERWFFRHWHGVRNSSVGDTQLINVSLGYPDEIADPAARIRDLIFEI
;
A
#
# COMPACT_ATOMS: atom_id res chain seq x y z
N MET A 1 -7.03 -0.40 9.08
CA MET A 1 -8.46 -0.06 9.29
C MET A 1 -8.76 0.74 10.56
N GLY A 2 -7.91 0.74 11.60
CA GLY A 2 -7.90 1.77 12.66
C GLY A 2 -9.21 1.97 13.44
N ALA A 3 -9.37 3.15 14.05
CA ALA A 3 -10.63 3.57 14.66
C ALA A 3 -11.75 3.66 13.60
N GLY A 4 -12.99 3.36 13.99
CA GLY A 4 -14.12 3.34 13.06
C GLY A 4 -14.13 2.15 12.09
N ARG A 5 -13.46 1.04 12.44
CA ARG A 5 -13.28 -0.16 11.60
C ARG A 5 -14.55 -0.61 10.87
N THR A 6 -15.68 -0.76 11.56
CA THR A 6 -16.93 -1.22 10.95
C THR A 6 -17.43 -0.27 9.85
N ILE A 7 -17.26 1.04 10.06
CA ILE A 7 -17.62 2.08 9.09
C ILE A 7 -16.67 1.99 7.89
N ASN A 8 -15.36 1.92 8.14
CA ASN A 8 -14.34 1.79 7.09
C ASN A 8 -14.53 0.52 6.25
N GLU A 9 -14.85 -0.61 6.88
CA GLU A 9 -15.14 -1.88 6.21
C GLU A 9 -16.34 -1.78 5.28
N SER A 10 -17.42 -1.15 5.76
CA SER A 10 -18.64 -0.91 4.98
C SER A 10 -18.36 -0.01 3.76
N HIS A 11 -17.68 1.13 3.97
CA HIS A 11 -17.37 2.05 2.88
C HIS A 11 -16.38 1.47 1.86
N ALA A 12 -15.35 0.77 2.31
CA ALA A 12 -14.40 0.10 1.43
C ALA A 12 -15.12 -0.93 0.55
N SER A 13 -15.94 -1.80 1.17
CA SER A 13 -16.71 -2.83 0.46
C SER A 13 -17.68 -2.25 -0.58
N ALA A 14 -18.25 -1.07 -0.32
CA ALA A 14 -19.18 -0.41 -1.22
C ALA A 14 -18.50 0.34 -2.37
N ARG A 15 -17.25 0.81 -2.19
CA ARG A 15 -16.61 1.78 -3.10
C ARG A 15 -15.41 1.23 -3.87
N MET A 16 -14.71 0.21 -3.37
CA MET A 16 -13.49 -0.30 -4.01
C MET A 16 -13.80 -1.45 -4.96
N ASN A 17 -13.20 -1.39 -6.16
CA ASN A 17 -13.36 -2.40 -7.20
C ASN A 17 -12.94 -3.80 -6.71
N ASP A 18 -11.94 -3.87 -5.83
CA ASP A 18 -11.44 -5.09 -5.19
C ASP A 18 -12.59 -5.93 -4.61
N PHE A 19 -13.44 -5.34 -3.78
CA PHE A 19 -14.53 -6.06 -3.12
C PHE A 19 -15.73 -6.32 -4.05
N ARG A 20 -15.81 -5.61 -5.19
CA ARG A 20 -16.83 -5.83 -6.22
C ARG A 20 -16.45 -7.00 -7.14
N HIS A 21 -15.20 -7.09 -7.54
CA HIS A 21 -14.74 -7.95 -8.64
C HIS A 21 -13.91 -9.16 -8.18
N ILE A 22 -13.11 -9.04 -7.12
CA ILE A 22 -12.26 -10.14 -6.67
C ILE A 22 -13.10 -11.24 -6.00
N ARG A 23 -12.75 -12.49 -6.26
CA ARG A 23 -13.37 -13.69 -5.68
C ARG A 23 -12.30 -14.56 -5.03
N VAL A 24 -12.61 -15.13 -3.87
CA VAL A 24 -11.71 -16.01 -3.11
C VAL A 24 -12.12 -17.45 -3.36
N ALA A 25 -11.47 -18.11 -4.33
CA ALA A 25 -11.82 -19.47 -4.75
C ALA A 25 -11.80 -20.48 -3.59
N SER A 26 -10.78 -20.42 -2.74
CA SER A 26 -10.62 -21.28 -1.55
C SER A 26 -11.71 -21.09 -0.47
N LYS A 27 -12.56 -20.07 -0.60
CA LYS A 27 -13.68 -19.78 0.31
C LYS A 27 -15.03 -19.90 -0.40
N GLY A 28 -15.14 -20.87 -1.32
CA GLY A 28 -16.37 -21.12 -2.08
C GLY A 28 -16.63 -20.05 -3.13
N TYR A 29 -15.57 -19.46 -3.70
CA TYR A 29 -15.66 -18.43 -4.74
C TYR A 29 -16.48 -17.18 -4.35
N ARG A 30 -16.61 -16.90 -3.05
CA ARG A 30 -17.32 -15.71 -2.57
C ARG A 30 -16.53 -14.42 -2.87
N LYS A 31 -17.22 -13.28 -2.81
CA LYS A 31 -16.58 -11.95 -2.85
C LYS A 31 -15.50 -11.83 -1.77
N LEU A 32 -14.40 -11.17 -2.13
CA LEU A 32 -13.37 -10.73 -1.18
C LEU A 32 -14.04 -9.85 -0.12
N ARG A 33 -13.62 -10.00 1.15
CA ARG A 33 -14.07 -9.16 2.26
C ARG A 33 -12.87 -8.41 2.85
N PRO A 34 -13.07 -7.21 3.41
CA PRO A 34 -11.99 -6.48 4.10
C PRO A 34 -11.30 -7.31 5.20
N SER A 35 -12.04 -8.16 5.91
CA SER A 35 -11.48 -9.06 6.93
C SER A 35 -10.53 -10.12 6.38
N ASP A 36 -10.67 -10.54 5.12
CA ASP A 36 -9.70 -11.44 4.48
C ASP A 36 -8.35 -10.73 4.31
N LEU A 37 -8.38 -9.46 3.91
CA LEU A 37 -7.18 -8.65 3.72
C LEU A 37 -6.51 -8.29 5.04
N VAL A 38 -7.27 -8.04 6.12
CA VAL A 38 -6.67 -7.79 7.46
C VAL A 38 -5.84 -8.99 7.92
N LEU A 39 -6.34 -10.21 7.73
CA LEU A 39 -5.62 -11.42 8.11
C LEU A 39 -4.37 -11.60 7.23
N ALA A 40 -4.51 -11.47 5.91
CA ALA A 40 -3.38 -11.56 4.99
C ALA A 40 -2.30 -10.52 5.30
N HIS A 41 -2.71 -9.28 5.56
CA HIS A 41 -1.81 -8.18 5.89
C HIS A 41 -0.99 -8.45 7.16
N ARG A 42 -1.60 -8.99 8.22
CA ARG A 42 -0.87 -9.35 9.45
C ARG A 42 0.19 -10.41 9.18
N ASN A 43 -0.16 -11.49 8.50
CA ASN A 43 0.79 -12.55 8.16
C ASN A 43 1.95 -12.02 7.29
N GLN A 44 1.64 -11.11 6.36
CA GLN A 44 2.66 -10.46 5.52
C GLN A 44 3.57 -9.52 6.31
N LEU A 45 3.03 -8.78 7.28
CA LEU A 45 3.81 -7.92 8.16
C LEU A 45 4.73 -8.72 9.08
N ASP A 46 4.25 -9.84 9.64
CA ASP A 46 5.07 -10.71 10.48
C ASP A 46 6.26 -11.26 9.69
N TRP A 47 6.00 -11.75 8.47
CA TRP A 47 7.06 -12.20 7.57
C TRP A 47 8.03 -11.07 7.19
N LEU A 48 7.51 -9.90 6.79
CA LEU A 48 8.33 -8.76 6.38
C LEU A 48 9.21 -8.27 7.54
N SER A 49 8.67 -8.22 8.76
CA SER A 49 9.45 -7.84 9.94
C SER A 49 10.57 -8.83 10.24
N GLY A 50 10.36 -10.13 9.98
CA GLY A 50 11.40 -11.15 10.09
C GLY A 50 12.49 -10.95 9.04
N ALA A 51 12.09 -10.81 7.77
CA ALA A 51 13.02 -10.61 6.65
C ALA A 51 13.87 -9.33 6.81
N LEU A 52 13.28 -8.22 7.27
CA LEU A 52 14.01 -6.97 7.52
C LEU A 52 14.93 -7.04 8.75
N ALA A 53 14.78 -8.06 9.61
CA ALA A 53 15.66 -8.25 10.77
C ALA A 53 16.91 -9.08 10.44
N GLU A 54 16.97 -9.69 9.26
CA GLU A 54 18.14 -10.42 8.79
C GLU A 54 19.21 -9.42 8.34
N ASP A 55 20.46 -9.64 8.76
CA ASP A 55 21.58 -8.80 8.36
C ASP A 55 21.84 -8.93 6.85
N PHE A 56 22.01 -7.80 6.18
CA PHE A 56 22.31 -7.73 4.75
C PHE A 56 23.33 -6.63 4.47
N ASP A 57 24.43 -6.97 3.82
CA ASP A 57 25.50 -6.02 3.44
C ASP A 57 25.16 -5.34 2.12
N GLY A 58 24.12 -4.50 2.14
CA GLY A 58 23.66 -3.76 0.96
C GLY A 58 22.39 -2.95 1.20
N GLN A 59 21.94 -2.28 0.14
CA GLN A 59 20.70 -1.49 0.19
C GLN A 59 19.48 -2.41 0.24
N THR A 60 18.58 -2.11 1.17
CA THR A 60 17.29 -2.81 1.25
C THR A 60 16.18 -1.96 0.66
N PHE A 61 15.45 -2.54 -0.29
CA PHE A 61 14.24 -1.96 -0.87
C PHE A 61 13.03 -2.81 -0.53
N VAL A 62 11.90 -2.15 -0.24
CA VAL A 62 10.64 -2.81 0.05
C VAL A 62 9.62 -2.46 -1.03
N ALA A 63 8.82 -3.42 -1.46
CA ALA A 63 7.73 -3.19 -2.40
C ALA A 63 6.42 -3.79 -1.87
N THR A 64 5.38 -2.97 -1.77
CA THR A 64 4.04 -3.39 -1.33
C THR A 64 2.95 -2.89 -2.27
N HIS A 65 1.76 -3.50 -2.24
CA HIS A 65 0.64 -2.97 -3.00
C HIS A 65 0.05 -1.71 -2.34
N HIS A 66 -0.28 -1.79 -1.05
CA HIS A 66 -0.83 -0.66 -0.28
C HIS A 66 0.28 0.25 0.26
N ALA A 67 -0.07 1.50 0.54
CA ALA A 67 0.85 2.49 1.09
C ALA A 67 1.29 2.11 2.53
N PRO A 68 2.58 2.26 2.87
CA PRO A 68 3.12 1.89 4.18
C PRO A 68 2.97 2.99 5.24
N HIS A 69 2.45 4.17 4.85
CA HIS A 69 2.20 5.26 5.78
C HIS A 69 1.13 6.22 5.23
N PRO A 70 0.21 6.74 6.06
CA PRO A 70 -0.83 7.66 5.60
C PRO A 70 -0.31 9.01 5.10
N SER A 71 0.95 9.39 5.39
CA SER A 71 1.52 10.66 4.91
C SER A 71 1.61 10.79 3.39
N VAL A 72 1.50 9.70 2.63
CA VAL A 72 1.50 9.74 1.15
C VAL A 72 0.10 9.95 0.57
N LEU A 73 -0.94 9.77 1.38
CA LEU A 73 -2.30 10.08 0.95
C LEU A 73 -2.47 11.61 1.01
N GLU A 74 -3.13 12.19 0.01
CA GLU A 74 -3.63 13.56 0.17
C GLU A 74 -4.69 13.60 1.29
N LYS A 75 -5.08 14.79 1.75
CA LYS A 75 -6.19 14.94 2.70
C LYS A 75 -7.44 14.32 2.08
N HIS A 76 -7.67 13.05 2.37
CA HIS A 76 -8.88 12.36 1.99
C HIS A 76 -9.95 12.72 2.99
N ASP A 77 -10.92 13.51 2.55
CA ASP A 77 -12.17 13.79 3.27
C ASP A 77 -13.11 12.56 3.27
N GLY A 78 -12.61 11.35 3.51
CA GLY A 78 -13.41 10.15 3.32
C GLY A 78 -13.02 8.90 4.11
N ASN A 79 -14.05 8.18 4.54
CA ASN A 79 -14.03 6.92 5.30
C ASN A 79 -13.39 5.71 4.58
N ILE A 80 -12.63 5.90 3.49
CA ILE A 80 -11.92 4.82 2.76
C ILE A 80 -10.40 4.97 2.80
N ALA A 81 -9.85 6.09 3.26
CA ALA A 81 -8.39 6.28 3.33
C ALA A 81 -7.67 5.17 4.12
N ALA A 82 -8.33 4.65 5.17
CA ALA A 82 -7.85 3.55 5.99
C ALA A 82 -7.78 2.18 5.26
N ALA A 83 -8.25 2.11 4.01
CA ALA A 83 -8.08 0.97 3.11
C ALA A 83 -6.89 1.15 2.15
N TYR A 84 -6.36 2.36 1.97
CA TYR A 84 -5.23 2.64 1.07
C TYR A 84 -3.87 2.59 1.75
N ALA A 85 -3.81 2.98 3.03
CA ALA A 85 -2.56 3.02 3.80
C ALA A 85 -2.70 2.32 5.15
N SER A 86 -1.60 1.70 5.58
CA SER A 86 -1.37 1.27 6.97
C SER A 86 -0.27 2.13 7.54
N ASP A 87 -0.37 2.55 8.81
CA ASP A 87 0.72 3.27 9.47
C ASP A 87 1.76 2.26 9.95
N LEU A 88 2.87 2.14 9.20
CA LEU A 88 3.98 1.24 9.52
C LEU A 88 5.20 2.01 10.04
N SER A 89 5.00 3.18 10.63
CA SER A 89 6.08 4.06 11.12
C SER A 89 7.11 3.31 11.98
N GLU A 90 6.66 2.50 12.92
CA GLU A 90 7.54 1.76 13.83
C GLU A 90 8.46 0.78 13.08
N LEU A 91 7.92 0.04 12.10
CA LEU A 91 8.68 -0.91 11.30
C LEU A 91 9.71 -0.17 10.42
N ILE A 92 9.28 0.92 9.79
CA ILE A 92 10.13 1.75 8.94
C ILE A 92 11.28 2.35 9.75
N LEU A 93 11.00 2.98 10.90
CA LEU A 93 12.00 3.62 11.73
C LEU A 93 12.99 2.61 12.36
N LYS A 94 12.54 1.39 12.61
CA LYS A 94 13.36 0.31 13.16
C LYS A 94 14.34 -0.24 12.13
N HIS A 95 13.86 -0.57 10.93
CA HIS A 95 14.65 -1.31 9.93
C HIS A 95 15.26 -0.41 8.84
N ARG A 96 14.77 0.82 8.69
CA ARG A 96 15.29 1.86 7.80
C ARG A 96 15.65 1.37 6.39
N PRO A 97 14.75 0.68 5.67
CA PRO A 97 15.00 0.38 4.26
C PRO A 97 15.21 1.70 3.50
N GLU A 98 16.05 1.70 2.47
CA GLU A 98 16.36 2.95 1.76
C GLU A 98 15.13 3.49 1.03
N ARG A 99 14.43 2.60 0.33
CA ARG A 99 13.22 2.95 -0.45
C ARG A 99 12.11 1.94 -0.20
N TRP A 100 10.90 2.46 -0.09
CA TRP A 100 9.66 1.69 -0.02
C TRP A 100 8.74 2.10 -1.17
N PHE A 101 8.63 1.22 -2.16
CA PHE A 101 7.76 1.37 -3.31
C PHE A 101 6.35 0.87 -2.99
N PHE A 102 5.34 1.65 -3.35
CA PHE A 102 3.94 1.26 -3.17
C PHE A 102 3.06 1.65 -4.36
N ARG A 103 1.84 1.09 -4.41
CA ARG A 103 0.84 1.36 -5.45
C ARG A 103 -0.53 1.65 -4.81
N HIS A 104 -1.61 1.31 -5.52
CA HIS A 104 -3.01 1.35 -5.09
C HIS A 104 -3.61 2.76 -4.99
N TRP A 105 -2.84 3.73 -4.54
CA TRP A 105 -3.17 5.16 -4.63
C TRP A 105 -2.66 5.72 -5.97
N HIS A 106 -3.51 6.35 -6.77
CA HIS A 106 -3.12 6.90 -8.08
C HIS A 106 -2.63 8.36 -8.01
N GLY A 107 -2.66 8.99 -6.84
CA GLY A 107 -2.12 10.34 -6.67
C GLY A 107 -0.58 10.34 -6.66
N VAL A 108 0.03 11.34 -7.31
CA VAL A 108 1.49 11.43 -7.44
C VAL A 108 2.08 12.10 -6.20
N ARG A 109 2.22 11.32 -5.12
CA ARG A 109 2.82 11.81 -3.87
C ARG A 109 3.83 10.85 -3.30
N ASN A 110 5.05 11.35 -3.15
CA ASN A 110 6.12 10.71 -2.40
C ASN A 110 6.25 11.39 -1.04
N SER A 111 6.80 10.67 -0.07
CA SER A 111 7.06 11.18 1.29
C SER A 111 8.27 10.46 1.87
N SER A 112 8.62 10.74 3.11
CA SER A 112 9.64 10.01 3.85
C SER A 112 9.19 9.79 5.29
N VAL A 113 9.67 8.69 5.89
CA VAL A 113 9.54 8.41 7.33
C VAL A 113 10.94 8.08 7.84
N GLY A 114 11.50 8.97 8.67
CA GLY A 114 12.95 8.95 8.92
C GLY A 114 13.73 9.12 7.61
N ASP A 115 14.71 8.25 7.40
CA ASP A 115 15.56 8.26 6.20
C ASP A 115 14.98 7.44 5.03
N THR A 116 13.90 6.68 5.27
CA THR A 116 13.26 5.85 4.23
C THR A 116 12.41 6.70 3.30
N GLN A 117 12.66 6.59 1.99
CA GLN A 117 11.84 7.21 0.95
C GLN A 117 10.61 6.37 0.63
N LEU A 118 9.43 6.97 0.69
CA LEU A 118 8.16 6.34 0.28
C LEU A 118 7.80 6.81 -1.12
N ILE A 119 7.82 5.88 -2.09
CA ILE A 119 7.72 6.19 -3.52
C ILE A 119 6.48 5.53 -4.12
N ASN A 120 5.56 6.35 -4.63
CA ASN A 120 4.38 5.84 -5.32
C ASN A 120 4.70 5.51 -6.78
N VAL A 121 4.59 4.22 -7.11
CA VAL A 121 4.82 3.69 -8.46
C VAL A 121 3.52 3.26 -9.16
N SER A 122 2.37 3.76 -8.69
CA SER A 122 1.11 3.64 -9.42
C SER A 122 1.18 4.35 -10.75
N LEU A 123 0.73 3.65 -11.79
CA LEU A 123 0.54 4.23 -13.11
C LEU A 123 -0.76 5.04 -13.16
N GLY A 124 -1.87 4.46 -12.70
CA GLY A 124 -3.21 5.01 -12.91
C GLY A 124 -3.97 4.32 -14.04
N TYR A 125 -5.24 4.66 -14.20
CA TYR A 125 -6.04 4.27 -15.36
C TYR A 125 -5.72 5.15 -16.58
N PRO A 126 -6.02 4.69 -17.82
CA PRO A 126 -5.72 5.45 -19.03
C PRO A 126 -6.30 6.87 -19.07
N ASP A 127 -7.46 7.08 -18.44
CA ASP A 127 -8.14 8.38 -18.35
C ASP A 127 -7.58 9.28 -17.24
N GLU A 128 -6.76 8.75 -16.34
CA GLU A 128 -6.10 9.50 -15.26
C GLU A 128 -4.72 10.04 -15.69
N ILE A 129 -4.16 9.54 -16.80
CA ILE A 129 -2.78 9.80 -17.20
C ILE A 129 -2.72 10.34 -18.63
N ALA A 130 -2.36 11.62 -18.73
CA ALA A 130 -2.25 12.31 -20.03
C ALA A 130 -1.15 11.74 -20.94
N ASP A 131 0.00 11.33 -20.37
CA ASP A 131 1.10 10.69 -21.10
C ASP A 131 1.62 9.46 -20.32
N PRO A 132 1.10 8.26 -20.60
CA PRO A 132 1.54 7.03 -19.96
C PRO A 132 3.02 6.72 -20.19
N ALA A 133 3.57 7.10 -21.35
CA ALA A 133 4.97 6.82 -21.68
C ALA A 133 5.92 7.70 -20.86
N ALA A 134 5.58 8.99 -20.68
CA ALA A 134 6.31 9.86 -19.76
C ALA A 134 6.24 9.34 -18.33
N ARG A 135 5.04 8.97 -17.87
CA ARG A 135 4.88 8.43 -16.51
C ARG A 135 5.71 7.17 -16.28
N ILE A 136 5.81 6.26 -17.26
CA ILE A 136 6.65 5.05 -17.14
C ILE A 136 8.14 5.42 -17.02
N ARG A 137 8.61 6.42 -17.79
CA ARG A 137 10.01 6.88 -17.70
C ARG A 137 10.35 7.42 -16.31
N ASP A 138 9.42 8.15 -15.69
CA ASP A 138 9.59 8.68 -14.32
C ASP A 138 9.58 7.59 -13.23
N LEU A 139 9.25 6.34 -13.59
CA LEU A 139 9.22 5.18 -12.68
C LEU A 139 10.41 4.25 -12.88
N ILE A 140 11.44 4.67 -13.62
CA ILE A 140 12.72 3.97 -13.77
C ILE A 140 13.68 4.53 -12.73
N PHE A 141 14.23 3.65 -11.88
CA PHE A 141 15.14 4.02 -10.80
C PHE A 141 16.49 3.34 -10.99
N GLU A 142 17.56 4.11 -10.78
CA GLU A 142 18.92 3.57 -10.67
C GLU A 142 19.16 3.05 -9.24
N ILE A 143 19.99 2.02 -9.16
CA ILE A 143 20.43 1.34 -7.93
C ILE A 143 21.91 1.64 -7.74
#